data_AF-A0A3B9K4W5-F1
#
_entry.id   AF-A0A3B9K4W5-F1
#
_cell.length_a   1.000
_cell.length_b   1.000
_cell.length_c   1.000
_cell.angle_alpha   90.00
_cell.angle_beta   90.00
_cell.angle_gamma   90.00
#
_symmetry.space_group_name_H-M   'P 1'
#
loop_
_entity.id
_entity.type
_entity.pdbx_description
1 polymer ?
#
loop_
_entity_poly.entity_id
_entity_poly.type
_entity_poly.pdbx_seq_one_letter_code
_entity_poly.pdbx_strand_id
1 'polypeptide(L)' 'ADLSGLLERRFDVPQYLERQKGYVEALRTWIAYTEDYSRYMFGTDWPLPNYKNYIDVIKAIIPRQHWEEVF' A
#
# COMPACT_ATOMS: atom_id res chain seq x y z
N ALA A 1 -8.34 -4.25 -7.75
CA ALA A 1 -7.51 -5.25 -7.07
C ALA A 1 -7.60 -5.01 -5.58
N ASP A 2 -7.67 -6.09 -4.81
CA ASP A 2 -7.53 -6.03 -3.36
C ASP A 2 -6.04 -5.78 -3.02
N LEU A 3 -5.77 -4.85 -2.10
CA LEU A 3 -4.41 -4.53 -1.65
C LEU A 3 -3.99 -5.32 -0.39
N SER A 4 -4.78 -6.32 0.04
CA SER A 4 -4.39 -7.29 1.06
C SER A 4 -3.25 -8.20 0.58
N GLY A 5 -2.55 -8.86 1.51
CA GLY A 5 -1.46 -9.78 1.20
C GLY A 5 -0.16 -9.12 0.70
N LEU A 6 -0.12 -7.81 0.46
CA LEU A 6 1.12 -7.08 0.13
C LEU A 6 2.16 -7.16 1.26
N LEU A 7 1.71 -7.35 2.51
CA LEU A 7 2.56 -7.38 3.68
C LEU A 7 2.19 -8.54 4.61
N GLU A 8 3.13 -9.47 4.80
CA GLU A 8 2.87 -10.70 5.57
C GLU A 8 3.36 -10.65 7.03
N ARG A 9 4.04 -9.58 7.46
CA ARG A 9 4.72 -9.53 8.77
C ARG A 9 4.58 -8.19 9.48
N ARG A 10 4.89 -8.17 10.78
CA ARG A 10 5.15 -6.93 11.52
C ARG A 10 6.55 -6.44 11.17
N PHE A 11 6.66 -5.17 10.80
CA PHE A 11 7.93 -4.52 10.46
C PHE A 11 7.89 -3.04 10.85
N ASP A 12 9.06 -2.43 11.00
CA ASP A 12 9.20 -0.98 11.11
C ASP A 12 8.97 -0.35 9.72
N VAL A 13 7.96 0.53 9.61
CA VAL A 13 7.53 1.08 8.31
C VAL A 13 8.63 1.90 7.63
N PRO A 14 9.31 2.85 8.30
CA PRO A 14 10.41 3.60 7.69
C PRO A 14 11.52 2.69 7.16
N GLN A 15 11.97 1.72 7.96
CA GLN A 15 13.00 0.77 7.54
C GLN A 15 12.54 -0.10 6.36
N TYR A 16 11.29 -0.53 6.35
CA TYR A 16 10.72 -1.31 5.24
C TYR A 16 10.67 -0.50 3.95
N LEU A 17 10.15 0.73 4.00
CA LEU A 17 10.04 1.60 2.82
C LEU A 17 11.42 1.90 2.23
N GLU A 18 12.45 2.09 3.06
CA GLU A 18 13.81 2.27 2.57
C GLU A 18 14.36 1.00 1.91
N ARG A 19 14.23 -0.16 2.58
CA ARG A 19 14.71 -1.45 2.05
C ARG A 19 13.99 -1.87 0.76
N GLN A 20 12.70 -1.56 0.65
CA GLN A 20 11.83 -1.96 -0.45
C GLN A 20 11.50 -0.80 -1.40
N LYS A 21 12.29 0.28 -1.38
CA LYS A 21 12.02 1.50 -2.16
C LYS A 21 11.75 1.23 -3.63
N GLY A 22 12.57 0.37 -4.27
CA GLY A 22 12.37 0.01 -5.68
C GLY A 22 11.05 -0.72 -5.95
N TYR A 23 10.63 -1.60 -5.03
CA TYR A 23 9.36 -2.31 -5.13
C TYR A 23 8.17 -1.36 -4.95
N VAL A 24 8.22 -0.50 -3.93
CA VAL A 24 7.16 0.48 -3.64
C VAL A 24 7.01 1.50 -4.78
N GLU A 25 8.13 2.01 -5.31
CA GLU A 25 8.10 2.93 -6.46
C GLU A 25 7.56 2.25 -7.72
N ALA A 26 7.95 1.00 -7.99
CA ALA A 26 7.38 0.24 -9.11
C ALA A 26 5.86 0.11 -8.94
N LEU A 27 5.37 -0.37 -7.79
CA LEU A 27 3.93 -0.48 -7.51
C LEU A 27 3.20 0.84 -7.74
N ARG A 28 3.76 1.94 -7.24
CA ARG A 28 3.22 3.28 -7.46
C ARG A 28 3.14 3.62 -8.94
N THR A 29 4.17 3.32 -9.73
CA THR A 29 4.15 3.52 -11.20
C THR A 29 3.06 2.67 -11.86
N TRP A 30 2.94 1.39 -11.53
CA TRP A 30 1.95 0.49 -12.12
C TRP A 30 0.51 0.89 -11.76
N ILE A 31 0.28 1.30 -10.52
CA ILE A 31 -1.03 1.80 -10.08
C ILE A 31 -1.36 3.11 -10.77
N ALA A 32 -0.42 4.07 -10.79
CA ALA A 32 -0.62 5.34 -11.46
C ALA A 32 -0.89 5.19 -12.97
N TYR A 33 -0.26 4.22 -13.62
CA TYR A 33 -0.49 3.89 -15.03
C TYR A 33 -1.95 3.52 -15.33
N THR A 34 -2.70 2.99 -14.36
CA THR A 34 -4.10 2.64 -14.58
C THR A 34 -5.05 3.84 -14.61
N GLU A 35 -4.61 5.00 -14.11
CA GLU A 35 -5.38 6.26 -14.02
C GLU A 35 -6.78 6.14 -13.37
N ASP A 36 -7.07 5.01 -12.73
CA ASP A 36 -8.38 4.67 -12.15
C ASP A 36 -8.20 4.03 -10.77
N TYR A 37 -8.19 4.88 -9.75
CA TYR A 37 -7.96 4.48 -8.36
C TYR A 37 -9.18 3.81 -7.72
N SER A 38 -10.37 4.02 -8.28
CA SER A 38 -11.62 3.37 -7.85
C SER A 38 -11.58 1.84 -7.95
N ARG A 39 -10.64 1.31 -8.74
CA ARG A 39 -10.45 -0.13 -8.92
C ARG A 39 -9.68 -0.77 -7.76
N TYR A 40 -9.06 0.00 -6.87
CA TYR A 40 -8.28 -0.51 -5.75
C TYR A 40 -9.04 -0.39 -4.45
N MET A 41 -8.91 -1.39 -3.59
CA MET A 41 -9.58 -1.42 -2.29
C MET A 41 -8.55 -1.76 -1.22
N PHE A 42 -8.59 -1.00 -0.12
CA PHE A 42 -7.79 -1.28 1.06
C PHE A 42 -8.25 -2.58 1.74
N GLY A 43 -7.30 -3.49 2.00
CA GLY A 43 -7.51 -4.76 2.70
C GLY A 43 -6.24 -5.13 3.46
N THR A 44 -6.34 -5.85 4.59
CA THR A 44 -5.19 -6.06 5.51
C THR A 44 -4.92 -7.50 5.94
N ASP A 45 -5.51 -8.54 5.34
CA ASP A 45 -5.29 -9.96 5.72
C ASP A 45 -5.20 -10.18 7.25
N TRP A 46 -6.09 -9.50 7.99
CA TRP A 46 -6.13 -9.55 9.44
C TRP A 46 -6.27 -11.01 9.92
N PRO A 47 -5.49 -11.47 10.93
CA PRO A 47 -4.71 -10.71 11.91
C PRO A 47 -3.19 -10.64 11.66
N LEU A 48 -2.71 -10.94 10.45
CA LEU A 48 -1.28 -11.16 10.19
C LEU A 48 -0.43 -9.87 10.32
N PRO A 49 -0.76 -8.75 9.63
CA PRO A 49 -0.02 -7.50 9.78
C PRO A 49 -0.59 -6.56 10.85
N ASN A 50 0.24 -5.61 11.31
CA ASN A 50 -0.23 -4.49 12.11
C ASN A 50 -1.04 -3.54 11.22
N TYR A 51 -2.33 -3.38 11.50
CA TYR A 51 -3.27 -2.54 10.76
C TYR A 51 -2.73 -1.12 10.48
N LYS A 52 -2.09 -0.49 11.47
CA LYS A 52 -1.54 0.87 11.32
C LYS A 52 -0.37 0.90 10.33
N ASN A 53 0.53 -0.07 10.42
CA ASN A 53 1.68 -0.16 9.51
C ASN A 53 1.22 -0.39 8.07
N TYR A 54 0.13 -1.14 7.89
CA TYR A 54 -0.46 -1.38 6.58
C TYR A 54 -1.00 -0.09 5.97
N ILE A 55 -1.74 0.72 6.75
CA ILE A 55 -2.21 2.04 6.31
C ILE A 55 -1.03 2.91 5.86
N ASP A 56 0.03 2.97 6.65
CA ASP A 56 1.18 3.83 6.36
C ASP A 56 1.90 3.42 5.07
N VAL A 57 2.00 2.11 4.78
CA VAL A 57 2.55 1.62 3.51
C VAL A 57 1.62 1.91 2.34
N ILE A 58 0.31 1.69 2.47
CA ILE A 58 -0.65 1.99 1.39
C ILE A 58 -0.66 3.50 1.09
N LYS A 59 -0.54 4.37 2.09
CA LYS A 59 -0.40 5.82 1.89
C LYS A 59 0.89 6.23 1.18
N ALA A 60 1.95 5.42 1.26
CA ALA A 60 3.19 5.64 0.52
C ALA A 60 3.05 5.24 -0.97
N ILE A 61 2.16 4.30 -1.27
CA ILE A 61 1.91 3.80 -2.63
C ILE A 61 0.86 4.68 -3.36
N ILE A 62 -0.26 4.99 -2.68
CA ILE A 62 -1.38 5.74 -3.26
C ILE A 62 -1.19 7.25 -3.07
N PRO A 63 -1.28 8.07 -4.13
CA PRO A 63 -1.23 9.52 -4.00
C PRO A 63 -2.33 10.05 -3.10
N ARG A 64 -2.02 11.07 -2.30
CA ARG A 64 -2.91 11.63 -1.27
C ARG A 64 -4.31 12.01 -1.78
N GLN A 65 -4.39 12.52 -3.01
CA GLN A 65 -5.65 12.94 -3.63
C GLN A 65 -6.64 11.78 -3.89
N HIS A 66 -6.16 10.54 -3.91
CA HIS A 66 -6.95 9.33 -4.17
C HIS A 66 -7.16 8.47 -2.91
N TRP A 67 -6.80 8.96 -1.72
CA TRP A 67 -6.98 8.18 -0.49
C TRP A 67 -8.46 7.88 -0.21
N GLU A 68 -9.38 8.81 -0.46
CA GLU A 68 -10.82 8.58 -0.23
C GLU A 68 -11.44 7.56 -1.20
N GLU A 69 -10.79 7.29 -2.33
CA GLU A 69 -11.25 6.28 -3.29
C GLU A 69 -10.81 4.87 -2.89
N VAL A 70 -9.72 4.75 -2.14
CA VAL A 70 -9.06 3.46 -1.84
C VAL A 70 -9.30 2.99 -0.41
N PHE A 71 -9.41 3.92 0.56
CA PHE A 71 -9.65 3.63 1.98
C PHE A 71 -11.12 3.73 2.35
#